data_AF-A0A5A8C1X7-F1
#
_entry.id   AF-A0A5A8C1X7-F1
#
_cell.length_a   1.000
_cell.length_b   1.000
_cell.length_c   1.000
_cell.angle_alpha   90.00
_cell.angle_beta   90.00
_cell.angle_gamma   90.00
#
_symmetry.space_group_name_H-M   'P 1'
#
loop_
_entity.id
_entity.type
_entity.pdbx_description
1 polymer ?
#
loop_
_entity_poly.entity_id
_entity_poly.type
_entity_poly.pdbx_seq_one_letter_code
_entity_poly.pdbx_strand_id
1 'polypeptide(L)'
;MALAGVGASVFARTVTAPLDVIKIRMQLWHGGSSDRLRLSLAGATRQLWAEEGWRAFFRGNTAGIALYAAYGALQFPIYSYAYSAAAASPVVAGLWGGPALVAGCLTGATATAATYPLDLARTRLASQGVPRVHAHMWDVLLDVARGGGGGGGGVRGLFAGLTPTLLQVVPAAGAGFATYEAVHKGLTRAVRRFNGGRRRGGGAASVATGPPSDAAASGGAAAAASDAPVARSALAMPRSGGAARADAPSRAQTLGITSVAGAVSGVAAKLLVMPLDVIRKHMQVAQMQQRASGVGGHGAVSGVAIARELLRRGGAAHLWRGTGPSVLKAGLGAWATFFGYDVLRSALSASARHS
;
A
#
# COMPACT_ATOMS: atom_id res chain seq x y z
N MET A 1 20.46 -4.66 -13.12
CA MET A 1 18.99 -4.57 -12.98
C MET A 1 18.53 -4.54 -11.53
N ALA A 2 18.98 -5.44 -10.65
CA ALA A 2 18.58 -5.43 -9.21
C ALA A 2 18.94 -4.12 -8.48
N LEU A 3 20.16 -3.60 -8.67
CA LEU A 3 20.59 -2.30 -8.11
C LEU A 3 19.71 -1.14 -8.57
N ALA A 4 19.23 -1.19 -9.82
CA ALA A 4 18.32 -0.18 -10.36
C ALA A 4 16.94 -0.23 -9.68
N GLY A 5 16.43 -1.43 -9.41
CA GLY A 5 15.16 -1.60 -8.68
C GLY A 5 15.26 -1.12 -7.23
N VAL A 6 16.37 -1.40 -6.55
CA VAL A 6 16.60 -0.94 -5.17
C VAL A 6 16.73 0.59 -5.14
N GLY A 7 17.53 1.18 -6.03
CA GLY A 7 17.69 2.64 -6.13
C GLY A 7 16.36 3.36 -6.40
N ALA A 8 15.58 2.86 -7.37
CA ALA A 8 14.25 3.39 -7.67
C ALA A 8 13.28 3.29 -6.49
N SER A 9 13.35 2.19 -5.72
CA SER A 9 12.52 1.98 -4.53
C SER A 9 12.88 2.95 -3.40
N VAL A 10 14.18 3.19 -3.17
CA VAL A 10 14.65 4.19 -2.19
C VAL A 10 14.23 5.60 -2.60
N PHE A 11 14.34 5.93 -3.89
CA PHE A 11 13.90 7.20 -4.42
C PHE A 11 12.39 7.39 -4.22
N ALA A 12 11.58 6.44 -4.67
CA ALA A 12 10.12 6.47 -4.52
C ALA A 12 9.70 6.57 -3.05
N ARG A 13 10.40 5.87 -2.15
CA ARG A 13 10.18 5.94 -0.70
C ARG A 13 10.45 7.34 -0.16
N THR A 14 11.55 7.95 -0.58
CA THR A 14 11.97 9.29 -0.13
C THR A 14 11.00 10.36 -0.61
N VAL A 15 10.55 10.27 -1.87
CA VAL A 15 9.52 11.17 -2.43
C VAL A 15 8.18 11.03 -1.71
N THR A 16 7.82 9.81 -1.28
CA THR A 16 6.55 9.55 -0.58
C THR A 16 6.61 9.71 0.94
N ALA A 17 7.80 9.89 1.53
CA ALA A 17 7.99 10.00 2.97
C ALA A 17 7.21 11.17 3.62
N PRO A 18 7.16 12.39 3.03
CA PRO A 18 6.37 13.48 3.59
C PRO A 18 4.90 13.14 3.78
N LEU A 19 4.27 12.49 2.78
CA LEU A 19 2.87 12.09 2.85
C LEU A 19 2.61 11.02 3.92
N ASP A 20 3.59 10.18 4.21
CA ASP A 20 3.47 9.21 5.29
C ASP A 20 3.47 9.84 6.67
N VAL A 21 4.36 10.80 6.91
CA VAL A 21 4.39 11.52 8.19
C VAL A 21 3.10 12.29 8.39
N ILE A 22 2.64 13.01 7.37
CA ILE A 22 1.37 13.73 7.43
C ILE A 22 0.21 12.77 7.68
N LYS A 23 0.13 11.64 6.97
CA LYS A 23 -0.90 10.61 7.19
C LYS A 23 -0.89 10.13 8.64
N ILE A 24 0.28 9.75 9.17
CA ILE A 24 0.41 9.20 10.52
C ILE A 24 -0.05 10.23 11.56
N ARG A 25 0.34 11.50 11.42
CA ARG A 25 -0.08 12.56 12.33
C ARG A 25 -1.56 12.87 12.25
N MET A 26 -2.12 12.93 11.05
CA MET A 26 -3.57 13.10 10.86
C MET A 26 -4.36 11.94 11.46
N GLN A 27 -3.84 10.71 11.38
CA GLN A 27 -4.46 9.54 11.96
C GLN A 27 -4.38 9.54 13.48
N LEU A 28 -3.31 10.08 14.07
CA LEU A 28 -3.07 10.11 15.51
C LEU A 28 -3.51 11.41 16.20
N TRP A 29 -4.15 12.32 15.47
CA TRP A 29 -4.60 13.59 16.02
C TRP A 29 -5.75 13.37 17.00
N HIS A 30 -5.52 13.76 18.26
CA HIS A 30 -6.53 13.76 19.31
C HIS A 30 -7.12 15.19 19.37
N GLY A 31 -8.36 15.35 18.92
CA GLY A 31 -8.95 16.65 18.65
C GLY A 31 -9.27 17.53 19.86
N GLY A 32 -9.38 18.84 19.58
CA GLY A 32 -9.99 19.90 20.40
C GLY A 32 -10.83 20.84 19.52
N SER A 33 -11.76 21.61 20.11
CA SER A 33 -12.96 22.21 19.48
C SER A 33 -12.82 23.14 18.24
N SER A 34 -11.63 23.39 17.70
CA SER A 34 -11.40 24.28 16.52
C SER A 34 -10.81 23.55 15.30
N ASP A 35 -11.35 22.36 14.98
CA ASP A 35 -10.59 21.27 14.34
C ASP A 35 -10.78 21.05 12.82
N ARG A 36 -11.60 21.85 12.09
CA ARG A 36 -11.89 21.57 10.66
C ARG A 36 -10.73 21.91 9.70
N LEU A 37 -9.95 22.96 9.96
CA LEU A 37 -8.80 23.31 9.10
C LEU A 37 -7.60 22.38 9.29
N ARG A 38 -7.41 21.82 10.50
CA ARG A 38 -6.34 20.86 10.85
C ARG A 38 -6.56 19.45 10.28
N LEU A 39 -7.79 19.16 9.85
CA LEU A 39 -8.16 17.91 9.17
C LEU A 39 -7.84 17.92 7.67
N SER A 40 -7.52 19.08 7.11
CA SER A 40 -7.07 19.19 5.72
C SER A 40 -5.59 18.83 5.61
N LEU A 41 -5.21 18.20 4.48
CA LEU A 41 -3.81 17.92 4.16
C LEU A 41 -2.95 19.19 4.24
N ALA A 42 -3.48 20.33 3.80
CA ALA A 42 -2.81 21.62 3.82
C ALA A 42 -2.60 22.14 5.25
N GLY A 43 -3.61 22.02 6.12
CA GLY A 43 -3.51 22.43 7.52
C GLY A 43 -2.47 21.61 8.29
N ALA A 44 -2.50 20.29 8.14
CA ALA A 44 -1.51 19.40 8.76
C ALA A 44 -0.09 19.68 8.26
N THR A 45 0.06 19.96 6.96
CA THR A 45 1.36 20.33 6.36
C THR A 45 1.87 21.67 6.90
N ARG A 46 1.01 22.70 6.94
CA ARG A 46 1.38 24.04 7.43
C ARG A 46 1.78 24.01 8.90
N GLN A 47 1.06 23.25 9.71
CA GLN A 47 1.36 23.08 11.12
C GLN A 47 2.71 22.36 11.32
N LEU A 48 2.92 21.23 10.63
CA LEU A 48 4.17 20.48 10.71
C LEU A 48 5.38 21.33 10.32
N TRP A 49 5.22 22.15 9.28
CA TRP A 49 6.23 23.09 8.83
C TRP A 49 6.52 24.16 9.90
N ALA A 50 5.48 24.78 10.46
CA ALA A 50 5.64 25.88 11.42
C ALA A 50 6.21 25.42 12.78
N GLU A 51 5.81 24.24 13.27
CA GLU A 51 6.20 23.75 14.60
C GLU A 51 7.57 23.03 14.58
N GLU A 52 7.91 22.35 13.48
CA GLU A 52 9.04 21.41 13.48
C GLU A 52 9.98 21.51 12.28
N GLY A 53 9.62 22.33 11.28
CA GLY A 53 10.39 22.55 10.08
C GLY A 53 10.41 21.38 9.09
N TRP A 54 11.13 21.57 7.98
CA TRP A 54 11.16 20.66 6.83
C TRP A 54 11.70 19.26 7.14
N ARG A 55 12.58 19.12 8.14
CA ARG A 55 13.18 17.82 8.51
C ARG A 55 12.15 16.87 9.13
N ALA A 56 11.05 17.40 9.67
CA ALA A 56 10.00 16.61 10.29
C ALA A 56 9.28 15.69 9.29
N PHE A 57 9.17 16.11 8.02
CA PHE A 57 8.54 15.33 6.94
C PHE A 57 9.26 14.02 6.60
N PHE A 58 10.53 13.88 7.00
CA PHE A 58 11.32 12.68 6.75
C PHE A 58 11.52 11.81 8.01
N ARG A 59 10.78 12.09 9.09
CA ARG A 59 10.87 11.30 10.32
C ARG A 59 10.44 9.85 10.08
N GLY A 60 11.29 8.93 10.51
CA GLY A 60 11.10 7.50 10.30
C GLY A 60 11.37 7.03 8.86
N ASN A 61 11.92 7.87 7.96
CA ASN A 61 12.21 7.44 6.58
C ASN A 61 13.23 6.29 6.55
N THR A 62 14.29 6.33 7.38
CA THR A 62 15.27 5.24 7.49
C THR A 62 14.61 3.92 7.89
N ALA A 63 13.74 3.95 8.91
CA ALA A 63 12.96 2.78 9.30
C ALA A 63 12.01 2.31 8.19
N GLY A 64 11.45 3.25 7.43
CA GLY A 64 10.63 2.97 6.26
C GLY A 64 11.39 2.32 5.11
N ILE A 65 12.62 2.75 4.82
CA ILE A 65 13.48 2.14 3.80
C ILE A 65 13.84 0.71 4.22
N ALA A 66 14.30 0.52 5.47
CA ALA A 66 14.63 -0.79 6.02
C ALA A 66 13.41 -1.74 5.97
N LEU A 67 12.23 -1.26 6.35
CA LEU A 67 10.97 -2.00 6.25
C LEU A 67 10.68 -2.45 4.82
N TYR A 68 10.75 -1.55 3.84
CA TYR A 68 10.45 -1.88 2.45
C TYR A 68 11.45 -2.88 1.87
N ALA A 69 12.75 -2.72 2.18
CA ALA A 69 13.79 -3.63 1.76
C ALA A 69 13.57 -5.04 2.34
N ALA A 70 13.33 -5.15 3.65
CA ALA A 70 13.09 -6.42 4.32
C ALA A 70 11.79 -7.09 3.82
N TYR A 71 10.71 -6.31 3.66
CA TYR A 71 9.43 -6.82 3.17
C TYR A 71 9.56 -7.37 1.75
N GLY A 72 10.20 -6.63 0.85
CA GLY A 72 10.43 -7.05 -0.53
C GLY A 72 11.31 -8.30 -0.63
N ALA A 73 12.34 -8.42 0.20
CA ALA A 73 13.22 -9.60 0.23
C ALA A 73 12.49 -10.88 0.68
N LEU A 74 11.55 -10.76 1.63
CA LEU A 74 10.80 -11.88 2.17
C LEU A 74 9.65 -12.33 1.27
N GLN A 75 9.13 -11.43 0.43
CA GLN A 75 7.89 -11.67 -0.31
C GLN A 75 7.99 -12.86 -1.28
N PHE A 76 9.04 -12.92 -2.10
CA PHE A 76 9.16 -13.97 -3.12
C PHE A 76 9.36 -15.38 -2.53
N PRO A 77 10.31 -15.62 -1.59
CA PRO A 77 10.49 -16.95 -1.00
C PRO A 77 9.23 -17.46 -0.29
N ILE A 78 8.60 -16.60 0.52
CA ILE A 78 7.38 -16.97 1.25
C ILE A 78 6.25 -17.27 0.27
N TYR A 79 6.10 -16.46 -0.79
CA TYR A 79 5.07 -16.68 -1.81
C TYR A 79 5.27 -18.00 -2.54
N SER A 80 6.50 -18.32 -2.95
CA SER A 80 6.80 -19.56 -3.65
C SER A 80 6.41 -20.79 -2.82
N TYR A 81 6.75 -20.79 -1.52
CA TYR A 81 6.38 -21.87 -0.62
C TYR A 81 4.86 -21.92 -0.37
N ALA A 82 4.24 -20.78 -0.06
CA ALA A 82 2.81 -20.70 0.21
C ALA A 82 1.96 -21.09 -1.01
N TYR A 83 2.37 -20.69 -2.22
CA TYR A 83 1.69 -21.05 -3.46
C TYR A 83 1.79 -22.54 -3.75
N SER A 84 2.98 -23.14 -3.56
CA SER A 84 3.17 -24.57 -3.77
C SER A 84 2.28 -25.40 -2.83
N ALA A 85 2.21 -25.02 -1.55
CA ALA A 85 1.34 -25.67 -0.58
C ALA A 85 -0.16 -25.45 -0.89
N ALA A 86 -0.55 -24.23 -1.27
CA ALA A 86 -1.93 -23.90 -1.63
C ALA A 86 -2.39 -24.61 -2.91
N ALA A 87 -1.51 -24.74 -3.91
CA ALA A 87 -1.81 -25.39 -5.19
C ALA A 87 -1.95 -26.92 -5.05
N ALA A 88 -1.30 -27.52 -4.05
CA ALA A 88 -1.42 -28.94 -3.75
C ALA A 88 -2.77 -29.33 -3.13
N SER A 89 -3.56 -28.38 -2.62
CA SER A 89 -4.85 -28.64 -1.99
C SER A 89 -6.02 -28.48 -2.97
N PRO A 90 -6.79 -29.56 -3.26
CA PRO A 90 -7.98 -29.46 -4.10
C PRO A 90 -9.05 -28.51 -3.53
N VAL A 91 -9.13 -28.41 -2.20
CA VAL A 91 -10.05 -27.49 -1.52
C VAL A 91 -9.70 -26.05 -1.85
N VAL A 92 -8.42 -25.69 -1.76
CA VAL A 92 -7.94 -24.33 -2.04
C VAL A 92 -8.05 -23.99 -3.53
N ALA A 93 -7.84 -24.98 -4.40
CA ALA A 93 -8.05 -24.81 -5.84
C ALA A 93 -9.51 -24.44 -6.20
N GLY A 94 -10.48 -24.93 -5.43
CA GLY A 94 -11.91 -24.62 -5.60
C GLY A 94 -12.37 -23.29 -4.99
N LEU A 95 -11.53 -22.61 -4.20
CA LEU A 95 -11.88 -21.32 -3.59
C LEU A 95 -11.89 -20.20 -4.63
N TRP A 96 -12.74 -19.21 -4.42
CA TRP A 96 -12.74 -17.98 -5.23
C TRP A 96 -11.39 -17.24 -5.06
N GLY A 97 -10.70 -17.00 -6.18
CA GLY A 97 -9.32 -16.47 -6.21
C GLY A 97 -8.21 -17.54 -6.14
N GLY A 98 -8.57 -18.79 -5.82
CA GLY A 98 -7.72 -19.97 -5.90
C GLY A 98 -6.45 -19.91 -5.04
N PRO A 99 -5.44 -20.74 -5.38
CA PRO A 99 -4.20 -20.87 -4.62
C PRO A 99 -3.41 -19.57 -4.47
N ALA A 100 -3.45 -18.70 -5.47
CA ALA A 100 -2.65 -17.48 -5.44
C ALA A 100 -3.24 -16.36 -4.58
N LEU A 101 -4.56 -16.31 -4.35
CA LEU A 101 -5.14 -15.41 -3.35
C LEU A 101 -4.75 -15.87 -1.93
N VAL A 102 -4.85 -17.18 -1.65
CA VAL A 102 -4.46 -17.76 -0.36
C VAL A 102 -2.96 -17.57 -0.10
N ALA A 103 -2.12 -17.89 -1.08
CA ALA A 103 -0.68 -17.67 -1.00
C ALA A 103 -0.34 -16.19 -0.80
N GLY A 104 -1.05 -15.28 -1.46
CA GLY A 104 -0.91 -13.84 -1.27
C GLY A 104 -1.23 -13.41 0.17
N CYS A 105 -2.34 -13.88 0.74
CA CYS A 105 -2.71 -13.61 2.12
C CYS A 105 -1.68 -14.15 3.12
N LEU A 106 -1.23 -15.40 2.95
CA LEU A 106 -0.21 -16.03 3.80
C LEU A 106 1.13 -15.30 3.72
N THR A 107 1.53 -14.91 2.51
CA THR A 107 2.74 -14.12 2.28
C THR A 107 2.64 -12.77 2.95
N GLY A 108 1.53 -12.06 2.72
CA GLY A 108 1.27 -10.76 3.32
C GLY A 108 1.28 -10.82 4.85
N ALA A 109 0.62 -11.80 5.45
CA ALA A 109 0.59 -12.00 6.89
C ALA A 109 2.00 -12.30 7.45
N THR A 110 2.71 -13.25 6.86
CA THR A 110 4.03 -13.71 7.35
C THR A 110 5.10 -12.63 7.18
N ALA A 111 5.18 -12.01 6.00
CA ALA A 111 6.14 -10.92 5.74
C ALA A 111 5.84 -9.70 6.62
N THR A 112 4.55 -9.38 6.86
CA THR A 112 4.18 -8.29 7.76
C THR A 112 4.54 -8.60 9.20
N ALA A 113 4.33 -9.83 9.67
CA ALA A 113 4.75 -10.25 11.00
C ALA A 113 6.27 -10.15 11.15
N ALA A 114 7.04 -10.69 10.21
CA ALA A 114 8.51 -10.65 10.25
C ALA A 114 9.07 -9.21 10.25
N THR A 115 8.42 -8.29 9.54
CA THR A 115 8.86 -6.89 9.42
C THR A 115 8.18 -5.92 10.39
N TYR A 116 7.31 -6.44 11.26
CA TYR A 116 6.48 -5.63 12.16
C TYR A 116 7.27 -4.68 13.08
N PRO A 117 8.42 -5.07 13.67
CA PRO A 117 9.21 -4.18 14.51
C PRO A 117 9.66 -2.90 13.78
N LEU A 118 9.98 -3.00 12.48
CA LEU A 118 10.38 -1.85 11.67
C LEU A 118 9.20 -0.91 11.38
N ASP A 119 7.99 -1.46 11.20
CA ASP A 119 6.77 -0.65 11.09
C ASP A 119 6.42 0.07 12.40
N LEU A 120 6.59 -0.60 13.54
CA LEU A 120 6.42 0.03 14.85
C LEU A 120 7.38 1.21 15.01
N ALA A 121 8.68 0.99 14.77
CA ALA A 121 9.70 2.01 14.95
C ALA A 121 9.49 3.20 13.99
N ARG A 122 9.16 2.93 12.73
CA ARG A 122 8.77 3.96 11.76
C ARG A 122 7.59 4.79 12.27
N THR A 123 6.54 4.14 12.74
CA THR A 123 5.31 4.83 13.17
C THR A 123 5.56 5.70 14.39
N ARG A 124 6.28 5.16 15.39
CA ARG A 124 6.65 5.92 16.58
C ARG A 124 7.55 7.10 16.27
N LEU A 125 8.50 6.98 15.34
CA LEU A 125 9.35 8.11 14.92
C LEU A 125 8.55 9.19 14.19
N ALA A 126 7.61 8.80 13.33
CA ALA A 126 6.76 9.74 12.58
C ALA A 126 5.73 10.45 13.47
N SER A 127 5.30 9.81 14.55
CA SER A 127 4.29 10.35 15.47
C SER A 127 4.83 11.31 16.53
N GLN A 128 6.15 11.37 16.76
CA GLN A 128 6.71 12.21 17.83
C GLN A 128 6.52 13.68 17.51
N GLY A 129 6.07 14.46 18.50
CA GLY A 129 6.07 15.91 18.48
C GLY A 129 7.41 16.50 18.94
N VAL A 130 7.36 17.71 19.47
CA VAL A 130 8.47 18.37 20.16
C VAL A 130 8.10 18.46 21.65
N PRO A 131 8.97 18.06 22.60
CA PRO A 131 10.34 17.54 22.42
C PRO A 131 10.39 16.10 21.90
N ARG A 132 11.53 15.71 21.32
CA ARG A 132 11.75 14.37 20.75
C ARG A 132 12.06 13.37 21.87
N VAL A 133 11.45 12.18 21.78
CA VAL A 133 11.70 11.08 22.72
C VAL A 133 12.75 10.12 22.18
N HIS A 134 12.79 9.90 20.87
CA HIS A 134 13.79 9.03 20.22
C HIS A 134 14.40 9.71 19.00
N ALA A 135 15.73 9.61 18.84
CA ALA A 135 16.45 10.17 17.70
C ALA A 135 16.50 9.19 16.53
N HIS A 136 16.71 7.91 16.82
CA HIS A 136 16.93 6.86 15.84
C HIS A 136 15.97 5.68 15.99
N MET A 137 15.85 4.90 14.92
CA MET A 137 15.05 3.67 14.92
C MET A 137 15.50 2.68 15.99
N TRP A 138 16.82 2.55 16.17
CA TRP A 138 17.40 1.64 17.15
C TRP A 138 17.02 2.01 18.58
N ASP A 139 16.96 3.30 18.90
CA ASP A 139 16.52 3.76 20.22
C ASP A 139 15.09 3.29 20.51
N VAL A 140 14.20 3.40 19.53
CA VAL A 140 12.81 2.93 19.67
C VAL A 140 12.76 1.41 19.85
N LEU A 141 13.48 0.66 19.02
CA LEU A 141 13.48 -0.80 19.08
C LEU A 141 14.06 -1.31 20.41
N LEU A 142 15.16 -0.71 20.86
CA LEU A 142 15.84 -1.08 22.09
C LEU A 142 15.06 -0.65 23.33
N ASP A 143 14.45 0.55 23.36
CA ASP A 143 13.59 0.98 24.47
C ASP A 143 12.40 0.03 24.65
N VAL A 144 11.75 -0.37 23.55
CA VAL A 144 10.64 -1.33 23.59
C VAL A 144 11.11 -2.72 24.00
N ALA A 145 12.21 -3.20 23.42
CA ALA A 145 12.75 -4.53 23.70
C ALA A 145 13.24 -4.66 25.15
N ARG A 146 13.85 -3.61 25.72
CA ARG A 146 14.32 -3.57 27.12
C ARG A 146 13.20 -3.30 28.13
N GLY A 147 11.98 -3.10 27.66
CA GLY A 147 10.83 -2.89 28.53
C GLY A 147 10.69 -1.49 29.10
N GLY A 148 11.36 -0.49 28.52
CA GLY A 148 11.12 0.92 28.84
C GLY A 148 9.65 1.33 28.64
N GLY A 149 8.88 0.59 27.84
CA GLY A 149 7.46 0.81 27.57
C GLY A 149 6.46 0.34 28.61
N GLY A 150 6.80 0.24 29.91
CA GLY A 150 5.86 0.12 31.05
C GLY A 150 4.68 -0.84 30.88
N GLY A 151 4.79 -2.06 31.44
CA GLY A 151 3.67 -3.02 31.57
C GLY A 151 3.46 -4.00 30.41
N GLY A 152 4.32 -3.96 29.39
CA GLY A 152 4.32 -4.93 28.27
C GLY A 152 5.68 -5.01 27.56
N GLY A 153 6.76 -4.81 28.31
CA GLY A 153 8.12 -4.80 27.80
C GLY A 153 8.55 -6.11 27.15
N GLY A 154 9.44 -6.01 26.15
CA GLY A 154 9.95 -7.16 25.42
C GLY A 154 9.20 -7.44 24.12
N VAL A 155 9.19 -8.70 23.69
CA VAL A 155 8.67 -9.13 22.39
C VAL A 155 7.22 -8.68 22.17
N ARG A 156 6.36 -8.76 23.20
CA ARG A 156 4.96 -8.33 23.10
C ARG A 156 4.78 -6.86 22.74
N GLY A 157 5.63 -5.97 23.26
CA GLY A 157 5.62 -4.54 22.94
C GLY A 157 6.02 -4.26 21.48
N LEU A 158 6.99 -5.03 20.95
CA LEU A 158 7.41 -4.92 19.55
C LEU A 158 6.28 -5.30 18.59
N PHE A 159 5.36 -6.17 19.01
CA PHE A 159 4.21 -6.63 18.24
C PHE A 159 2.86 -5.98 18.62
N ALA A 160 2.89 -4.86 19.36
CA ALA A 160 1.69 -4.11 19.72
C ALA A 160 0.96 -3.60 18.46
N GLY A 161 -0.25 -4.11 18.20
CA GLY A 161 -1.04 -3.82 17.00
C GLY A 161 -0.91 -4.84 15.86
N LEU A 162 -0.20 -5.96 16.07
CA LEU A 162 -0.11 -7.03 15.06
C LEU A 162 -1.49 -7.65 14.78
N THR A 163 -2.33 -7.85 15.79
CA THR A 163 -3.67 -8.43 15.62
C THR A 163 -4.56 -7.67 14.62
N PRO A 164 -4.82 -6.35 14.78
CA PRO A 164 -5.60 -5.61 13.79
C PRO A 164 -4.90 -5.58 12.42
N THR A 165 -3.57 -5.62 12.40
CA THR A 165 -2.77 -5.68 11.16
C THR A 165 -2.97 -6.98 10.37
N LEU A 166 -3.03 -8.12 11.05
CA LEU A 166 -3.26 -9.41 10.40
C LEU A 166 -4.73 -9.57 10.02
N LEU A 167 -5.64 -9.08 10.88
CA LEU A 167 -7.09 -9.13 10.64
C LEU A 167 -7.49 -8.41 9.35
N GLN A 168 -6.82 -7.31 9.00
CA GLN A 168 -7.12 -6.57 7.78
C GLN A 168 -6.58 -7.21 6.48
N VAL A 169 -5.65 -8.18 6.55
CA VAL A 169 -5.01 -8.76 5.35
C VAL A 169 -6.05 -9.43 4.44
N VAL A 170 -6.87 -10.31 5.02
CA VAL A 170 -7.84 -11.11 4.26
C VAL A 170 -8.96 -10.24 3.67
N PRO A 171 -9.62 -9.34 4.45
CA PRO A 171 -10.63 -8.43 3.89
C PRO A 171 -10.07 -7.49 2.81
N ALA A 172 -8.86 -6.96 2.99
CA ALA A 172 -8.22 -6.12 1.98
C ALA A 172 -7.98 -6.90 0.67
N ALA A 173 -7.42 -8.10 0.77
CA ALA A 173 -7.12 -8.94 -0.39
C ALA A 173 -8.40 -9.35 -1.11
N GLY A 174 -9.43 -9.80 -0.38
CA GLY A 174 -10.72 -10.18 -0.93
C GLY A 174 -11.43 -9.01 -1.62
N ALA A 175 -11.52 -7.85 -0.98
CA ALA A 175 -12.15 -6.67 -1.55
C ALA A 175 -11.39 -6.12 -2.76
N GLY A 176 -10.06 -6.11 -2.70
CA GLY A 176 -9.20 -5.74 -3.81
C GLY A 176 -9.43 -6.66 -5.02
N PHE A 177 -9.44 -7.97 -4.79
CA PHE A 177 -9.66 -8.96 -5.84
C PHE A 177 -11.07 -8.86 -6.45
N ALA A 178 -12.12 -8.75 -5.61
CA ALA A 178 -13.51 -8.59 -6.06
C ALA A 178 -13.69 -7.34 -6.92
N THR A 179 -13.19 -6.21 -6.41
CA THR A 179 -13.32 -4.92 -7.10
C THR A 179 -12.54 -4.94 -8.41
N TYR A 180 -11.33 -5.50 -8.41
CA TYR A 180 -10.52 -5.64 -9.62
C TYR A 180 -11.26 -6.45 -10.68
N GLU A 181 -11.77 -7.64 -10.32
CA GLU A 181 -12.51 -8.47 -11.27
C GLU A 181 -13.76 -7.77 -11.81
N ALA A 182 -14.55 -7.14 -10.93
CA ALA A 182 -15.78 -6.46 -11.31
C ALA A 182 -15.52 -5.32 -12.30
N VAL A 183 -14.54 -4.46 -11.99
CA VAL A 183 -14.15 -3.32 -12.82
C VAL A 183 -13.51 -3.79 -14.13
N HIS A 184 -12.60 -4.76 -14.07
CA HIS A 184 -11.93 -5.30 -15.25
C HIS A 184 -12.92 -5.96 -16.22
N LYS A 185 -13.84 -6.80 -15.72
CA LYS A 185 -14.90 -7.43 -16.52
C LYS A 185 -15.89 -6.38 -17.06
N GLY A 186 -16.21 -5.35 -16.29
CA GLY A 186 -17.09 -4.25 -16.71
C GLY A 186 -16.50 -3.44 -17.87
N LEU A 187 -15.28 -2.94 -17.69
CA LEU A 187 -14.58 -2.13 -18.70
C LEU A 187 -14.27 -2.94 -19.96
N THR A 188 -13.86 -4.21 -19.83
CA THR A 188 -13.63 -5.08 -21.00
C THR A 188 -14.91 -5.25 -21.82
N ARG A 189 -16.07 -5.45 -21.16
CA ARG A 189 -17.36 -5.52 -21.86
C ARG A 189 -17.72 -4.21 -22.54
N ALA A 190 -17.47 -3.07 -21.90
CA ALA A 190 -17.71 -1.74 -22.48
C ALA A 190 -16.84 -1.49 -23.72
N VAL A 191 -15.55 -1.82 -23.66
CA VAL A 191 -14.62 -1.66 -24.80
C VAL A 191 -14.99 -2.58 -25.95
N ARG A 192 -15.35 -3.84 -25.70
CA ARG A 192 -15.84 -4.75 -26.75
C ARG A 192 -17.08 -4.21 -27.45
N ARG A 193 -18.04 -3.65 -26.69
CA ARG A 193 -19.24 -3.00 -27.25
C ARG A 193 -18.88 -1.78 -28.10
N PHE A 194 -17.95 -0.96 -27.64
CA PHE A 194 -17.48 0.21 -28.38
C PHE A 194 -16.78 -0.18 -29.70
N ASN A 195 -15.89 -1.18 -29.67
CA ASN A 195 -15.21 -1.69 -30.86
C ASN A 195 -16.21 -2.29 -31.87
N GLY A 196 -17.19 -3.05 -31.39
CA GLY A 196 -18.26 -3.59 -32.24
C GLY A 196 -19.18 -2.50 -32.83
N GLY A 197 -19.46 -1.43 -32.08
CA GLY A 197 -20.23 -0.27 -32.54
C GLY A 197 -19.51 0.54 -33.63
N ARG A 198 -18.20 0.79 -33.47
CA ARG A 198 -17.38 1.45 -34.51
C ARG A 198 -17.38 0.66 -35.82
N ARG A 199 -17.36 -0.67 -35.79
CA ARG A 199 -17.42 -1.49 -37.02
C ARG A 199 -18.78 -1.41 -37.71
N ARG A 200 -19.88 -1.40 -36.95
CA ARG A 200 -21.23 -1.30 -37.52
C ARG A 200 -21.55 0.09 -38.08
N GLY A 201 -20.97 1.16 -37.51
CA GLY A 201 -21.13 2.53 -38.01
C GLY A 201 -20.05 2.99 -39.00
N GLY A 202 -18.94 2.25 -39.15
CA GLY A 202 -17.74 2.64 -39.90
C GLY A 202 -17.63 2.08 -41.31
N GLY A 203 -18.75 1.74 -41.96
CA GLY A 203 -18.78 1.42 -43.39
C GLY A 203 -18.41 2.60 -44.31
N ALA A 204 -18.16 3.78 -43.76
CA ALA A 204 -17.62 4.94 -44.48
C ALA A 204 -16.43 5.53 -43.70
N ALA A 205 -15.36 5.85 -44.43
CA ALA A 205 -14.10 6.45 -43.96
C ALA A 205 -13.07 5.49 -43.35
N SER A 206 -12.47 4.67 -44.22
CA SER A 206 -11.07 4.28 -44.06
C SER A 206 -10.21 5.53 -44.30
N VAL A 207 -9.71 6.14 -43.23
CA VAL A 207 -8.59 7.09 -43.30
C VAL A 207 -7.40 6.41 -42.64
N ALA A 208 -6.45 6.05 -43.49
CA ALA A 208 -5.13 5.61 -43.09
C ALA A 208 -4.46 6.70 -42.23
N THR A 209 -4.03 6.33 -41.02
CA THR A 209 -3.00 7.06 -40.30
C THR A 209 -1.96 6.04 -39.85
N GLY A 210 -0.72 6.28 -40.28
CA GLY A 210 0.42 5.39 -40.12
C GLY A 210 0.83 5.15 -38.66
N PRO A 211 1.82 4.27 -38.44
CA PRO A 211 2.18 3.83 -37.09
C PRO A 211 2.90 4.95 -36.34
N PRO A 212 2.53 5.26 -35.08
CA PRO A 212 3.44 5.96 -34.20
C PRO A 212 4.47 4.96 -33.67
N SER A 213 5.73 5.33 -33.86
CA SER A 213 6.95 4.71 -33.39
C SER A 213 6.95 4.36 -31.90
N ASP A 214 7.63 3.26 -31.60
CA ASP A 214 7.82 2.64 -30.29
C ASP A 214 8.21 3.64 -29.17
N ALA A 215 7.25 3.94 -28.31
CA ALA A 215 7.50 4.51 -26.98
C ALA A 215 7.04 3.49 -25.93
N ALA A 216 8.04 3.00 -25.19
CA ALA A 216 8.00 1.95 -24.18
C ALA A 216 6.76 2.01 -23.25
N ALA A 217 5.85 1.07 -23.44
CA ALA A 217 4.85 0.69 -22.44
C ALA A 217 5.44 -0.39 -21.52
N SER A 218 6.36 -0.02 -20.64
CA SER A 218 6.85 -0.88 -19.56
C SER A 218 5.98 -0.69 -18.32
N GLY A 219 4.93 -1.50 -18.21
CA GLY A 219 4.13 -1.64 -16.99
C GLY A 219 4.97 -2.17 -15.83
N GLY A 220 4.85 -1.55 -14.65
CA GLY A 220 5.82 -1.79 -13.57
C GLY A 220 5.60 -1.07 -12.24
N ALA A 221 4.48 -0.38 -11.97
CA ALA A 221 4.21 0.22 -10.65
C ALA A 221 2.80 -0.07 -10.12
N ALA A 222 2.33 -1.29 -10.38
CA ALA A 222 1.35 -1.98 -9.54
C ALA A 222 1.99 -3.16 -8.76
N ALA A 223 3.32 -3.21 -8.71
CA ALA A 223 4.16 -4.34 -8.27
C ALA A 223 4.18 -4.65 -6.76
N ALA A 224 3.13 -4.27 -6.00
CA ALA A 224 2.92 -4.83 -4.66
C ALA A 224 1.50 -5.40 -4.47
N ALA A 225 0.62 -5.28 -5.47
CA ALA A 225 -0.72 -5.86 -5.45
C ALA A 225 -1.15 -6.53 -6.77
N SER A 226 -0.35 -6.45 -7.84
CA SER A 226 -0.69 -7.05 -9.15
C SER A 226 0.19 -8.21 -9.61
N ASP A 227 1.27 -8.57 -8.91
CA ASP A 227 2.13 -9.72 -9.28
C ASP A 227 1.70 -11.02 -8.57
N ALA A 228 0.40 -11.22 -8.42
CA ALA A 228 -0.11 -12.56 -8.20
C ALA A 228 -0.22 -13.26 -9.56
N PRO A 229 0.45 -14.41 -9.79
CA PRO A 229 0.26 -15.24 -11.00
C PRO A 229 -1.20 -15.58 -11.36
N VAL A 230 -2.18 -15.26 -10.50
CA VAL A 230 -3.64 -15.35 -10.75
C VAL A 230 -4.06 -14.69 -12.06
N ALA A 231 -3.50 -13.53 -12.41
CA ALA A 231 -3.90 -12.82 -13.62
C ALA A 231 -3.53 -13.59 -14.90
N ARG A 232 -2.51 -14.45 -14.85
CA ARG A 232 -2.12 -15.28 -15.99
C ARG A 232 -2.87 -16.62 -16.03
N SER A 233 -3.22 -17.21 -14.89
CA SER A 233 -3.93 -18.49 -14.82
C SER A 233 -5.44 -18.39 -15.05
N ALA A 234 -6.07 -17.24 -14.80
CA ALA A 234 -7.49 -17.01 -15.10
C ALA A 234 -7.81 -16.70 -16.59
N LEU A 235 -6.78 -16.66 -17.46
CA LEU A 235 -6.88 -16.30 -18.88
C LEU A 235 -6.86 -17.49 -19.84
N ALA A 236 -6.91 -18.73 -19.33
CA ALA A 236 -7.16 -19.92 -20.14
C ALA A 236 -8.65 -19.99 -20.56
N MET A 237 -9.04 -19.12 -21.49
CA MET A 237 -10.36 -19.11 -22.11
C MET A 237 -10.52 -20.31 -23.05
N PRO A 238 -11.71 -20.94 -23.15
CA PRO A 238 -11.97 -21.99 -24.12
C PRO A 238 -11.80 -21.42 -25.53
N ARG A 239 -11.20 -22.22 -26.43
CA ARG A 239 -11.08 -21.89 -27.85
C ARG A 239 -12.49 -21.88 -28.47
N SER A 240 -13.14 -20.71 -28.53
CA SER A 240 -14.36 -20.52 -29.31
C SER A 240 -14.18 -19.41 -30.36
N GLY A 241 -14.38 -19.80 -31.63
CA GLY A 241 -14.84 -18.97 -32.75
C GLY A 241 -14.01 -17.75 -33.16
N GLY A 242 -13.53 -17.74 -34.41
CA GLY A 242 -12.77 -16.63 -35.02
C GLY A 242 -13.43 -15.23 -34.97
N ALA A 243 -14.73 -15.12 -34.69
CA ALA A 243 -15.41 -13.85 -34.48
C ALA A 243 -15.07 -13.17 -33.13
N ALA A 244 -14.81 -13.93 -32.07
CA ALA A 244 -14.52 -13.39 -30.73
C ALA A 244 -13.13 -12.72 -30.64
N ARG A 245 -12.22 -13.03 -31.59
CA ARG A 245 -10.89 -12.41 -31.69
C ARG A 245 -10.93 -11.00 -32.28
N ALA A 246 -11.94 -10.66 -33.09
CA ALA A 246 -11.97 -9.40 -33.83
C ALA A 246 -12.38 -8.18 -32.98
N ASP A 247 -13.21 -8.39 -31.94
CA ASP A 247 -13.67 -7.31 -31.05
C ASP A 247 -12.84 -7.17 -29.76
N ALA A 248 -11.75 -7.93 -29.66
CA ALA A 248 -10.88 -7.92 -28.50
C ALA A 248 -10.25 -6.53 -28.27
N PRO A 249 -10.08 -6.10 -27.01
CA PRO A 249 -9.43 -4.84 -26.71
C PRO A 249 -7.99 -4.83 -27.24
N SER A 250 -7.55 -3.68 -27.77
CA SER A 250 -6.15 -3.48 -28.18
C SER A 250 -5.20 -3.57 -26.97
N ARG A 251 -3.89 -3.69 -27.21
CA ARG A 251 -2.89 -3.68 -26.13
C ARG A 251 -2.99 -2.42 -25.25
N ALA A 252 -3.13 -1.25 -25.87
CA ALA A 252 -3.29 0.02 -25.16
C ALA A 252 -4.59 0.04 -24.32
N GLN A 253 -5.71 -0.44 -24.88
CA GLN A 253 -6.98 -0.55 -24.15
C GLN A 253 -6.87 -1.54 -22.98
N THR A 254 -6.22 -2.68 -23.17
CA THR A 254 -6.01 -3.70 -22.12
C THR A 254 -5.15 -3.16 -20.98
N LEU A 255 -4.10 -2.40 -21.30
CA LEU A 255 -3.28 -1.71 -20.31
C LEU A 255 -4.12 -0.68 -19.55
N GLY A 256 -4.88 0.17 -20.24
CA GLY A 256 -5.77 1.15 -19.63
C GLY A 256 -6.82 0.53 -18.69
N ILE A 257 -7.47 -0.56 -19.14
CA ILE A 257 -8.45 -1.31 -18.33
C ILE A 257 -7.77 -1.85 -17.06
N THR A 258 -6.62 -2.49 -17.20
CA THR A 258 -5.87 -3.06 -16.07
C THR A 258 -5.44 -1.97 -15.08
N SER A 259 -4.95 -0.82 -15.57
CA SER A 259 -4.55 0.31 -14.75
C SER A 259 -5.72 0.91 -13.97
N VAL A 260 -6.86 1.15 -14.62
CA VAL A 260 -8.06 1.68 -13.95
C VAL A 260 -8.61 0.67 -12.94
N ALA A 261 -8.71 -0.61 -13.31
CA ALA A 261 -9.17 -1.66 -12.39
C ALA A 261 -8.27 -1.77 -11.16
N GLY A 262 -6.94 -1.69 -11.35
CA GLY A 262 -5.96 -1.71 -10.26
C GLY A 262 -6.04 -0.48 -9.35
N ALA A 263 -6.24 0.70 -9.92
CA ALA A 263 -6.39 1.93 -9.13
C ALA A 263 -7.68 1.90 -8.28
N VAL A 264 -8.81 1.55 -8.90
CA VAL A 264 -10.11 1.49 -8.22
C VAL A 264 -10.12 0.41 -7.14
N SER A 265 -9.56 -0.77 -7.43
CA SER A 265 -9.46 -1.86 -6.45
C SER A 265 -8.58 -1.50 -5.26
N GLY A 266 -7.45 -0.81 -5.50
CA GLY A 266 -6.56 -0.34 -4.44
C GLY A 266 -7.22 0.68 -3.52
N VAL A 267 -8.02 1.60 -4.07
CA VAL A 267 -8.80 2.56 -3.28
C VAL A 267 -9.90 1.85 -2.48
N ALA A 268 -10.67 0.97 -3.12
CA ALA A 268 -11.74 0.23 -2.45
C ALA A 268 -11.23 -0.64 -1.30
N ALA A 269 -10.15 -1.39 -1.53
CA ALA A 269 -9.51 -2.20 -0.49
C ALA A 269 -9.06 -1.34 0.70
N LYS A 270 -8.42 -0.19 0.44
CA LYS A 270 -7.99 0.74 1.51
C LYS A 270 -9.17 1.33 2.28
N LEU A 271 -10.24 1.72 1.61
CA LEU A 271 -11.43 2.28 2.27
C LEU A 271 -12.08 1.28 3.22
N LEU A 272 -12.10 0.00 2.84
CA LEU A 272 -12.65 -1.06 3.67
C LEU A 272 -11.85 -1.27 4.96
N VAL A 273 -10.51 -1.28 4.86
CA VAL A 273 -9.65 -1.61 6.01
C VAL A 273 -9.16 -0.40 6.80
N MET A 274 -9.48 0.82 6.37
CA MET A 274 -9.01 2.03 7.04
C MET A 274 -9.32 2.10 8.54
N PRO A 275 -10.52 1.68 9.02
CA PRO A 275 -10.77 1.67 10.45
C PRO A 275 -9.75 0.86 11.24
N LEU A 276 -9.34 -0.31 10.72
CA LEU A 276 -8.33 -1.16 11.35
C LEU A 276 -6.93 -0.53 11.27
N ASP A 277 -6.60 0.13 10.16
CA ASP A 277 -5.37 0.91 10.01
C ASP A 277 -5.28 2.01 11.08
N VAL A 278 -6.35 2.77 11.32
CA VAL A 278 -6.39 3.84 12.32
C VAL A 278 -6.23 3.27 13.73
N ILE A 279 -6.95 2.19 14.06
CA ILE A 279 -6.84 1.52 15.36
C ILE A 279 -5.41 1.01 15.59
N ARG A 280 -4.82 0.34 14.59
CA ARG A 280 -3.43 -0.13 14.62
C ARG A 280 -2.47 1.00 14.95
N LYS A 281 -2.59 2.15 14.26
CA LYS A 281 -1.66 3.28 14.48
C LYS A 281 -1.79 3.85 15.88
N HIS A 282 -3.00 3.98 16.41
CA HIS A 282 -3.19 4.36 17.82
C HIS A 282 -2.58 3.35 18.78
N MET A 283 -2.75 2.04 18.57
CA MET A 283 -2.12 1.01 19.41
C MET A 283 -0.59 1.11 19.41
N GLN A 284 0.02 1.41 18.25
CA GLN A 284 1.47 1.54 18.10
C GLN A 284 2.04 2.74 18.88
N VAL A 285 1.23 3.77 19.15
CA VAL A 285 1.66 5.04 19.77
C VAL A 285 1.08 5.26 21.17
N ALA A 286 0.00 4.58 21.56
CA ALA A 286 -0.68 4.77 22.83
C ALA A 286 0.26 4.61 24.04
N GLN A 287 1.13 3.61 24.02
CA GLN A 287 2.13 3.39 25.08
C GLN A 287 3.14 4.54 25.19
N MET A 288 3.52 5.13 24.05
CA MET A 288 4.43 6.28 24.03
C MET A 288 3.76 7.54 24.59
N GLN A 289 2.48 7.74 24.28
CA GLN A 289 1.70 8.89 24.78
C GLN A 289 1.41 8.79 26.27
N GLN A 290 1.05 7.60 26.77
CA GLN A 290 0.83 7.37 28.21
C GLN A 290 2.07 7.74 29.03
N ARG A 291 3.27 7.37 28.53
CA ARG A 291 4.55 7.71 29.16
C ARG A 291 4.83 9.22 29.17
N ALA A 292 4.54 9.91 28.06
CA ALA A 292 4.69 11.37 28.00
C ALA A 292 3.74 12.12 28.96
N SER A 293 2.55 11.56 29.21
CA SER A 293 1.56 12.14 30.13
C SER A 293 1.78 11.78 31.60
N GLY A 294 2.72 10.90 31.94
CA GLY A 294 2.96 10.44 33.32
C GLY A 294 1.80 9.62 33.94
N VAL A 295 0.74 9.34 33.19
CA VAL A 295 -0.43 8.59 33.66
C VAL A 295 -0.12 7.09 33.59
N GLY A 296 0.04 6.47 34.77
CA GLY A 296 0.42 5.07 34.97
C GLY A 296 -0.64 4.05 34.54
N GLY A 297 -0.85 3.89 33.23
CA GLY A 297 -1.63 2.79 32.66
C GLY A 297 -0.75 1.58 32.32
N HIS A 298 -0.69 0.58 33.21
CA HIS A 298 0.15 -0.62 33.07
C HIS A 298 -0.58 -1.74 32.32
N GLY A 299 -0.80 -1.59 31.01
CA GLY A 299 -1.43 -2.68 30.24
C GLY A 299 -1.39 -2.52 28.73
N ALA A 300 -1.41 -3.66 28.03
CA ALA A 300 -1.61 -3.70 26.58
C ALA A 300 -2.93 -3.00 26.23
N VAL A 301 -2.85 -1.91 25.47
CA VAL A 301 -4.03 -1.11 25.12
C VAL A 301 -4.89 -1.90 24.14
N SER A 302 -6.09 -2.28 24.58
CA SER A 302 -7.04 -3.03 23.75
C SER A 302 -7.47 -2.20 22.53
N GLY A 303 -7.38 -2.79 21.34
CA GLY A 303 -7.84 -2.16 20.09
C GLY A 303 -9.34 -1.81 20.13
N VAL A 304 -10.14 -2.60 20.85
CA VAL A 304 -11.58 -2.34 21.04
C VAL A 304 -11.80 -1.11 21.92
N ALA A 305 -10.98 -0.91 22.94
CA ALA A 305 -11.06 0.27 23.80
C ALA A 305 -10.73 1.54 23.00
N ILE A 306 -9.68 1.51 22.17
CA ILE A 306 -9.33 2.60 21.25
C ILE A 306 -10.47 2.87 20.26
N ALA A 307 -11.01 1.83 19.63
CA ALA A 307 -12.10 1.98 18.66
C ALA A 307 -13.32 2.65 19.29
N ARG A 308 -13.71 2.21 20.50
CA ARG A 308 -14.82 2.79 21.25
C ARG A 308 -14.55 4.25 21.63
N GLU A 309 -13.33 4.57 22.00
CA GLU A 309 -12.93 5.93 22.35
C GLU A 309 -12.98 6.88 21.14
N LEU A 310 -12.48 6.43 19.98
CA LEU A 310 -12.53 7.20 18.73
C LEU A 310 -13.97 7.48 18.30
N LEU A 311 -14.84 6.47 18.40
CA LEU A 311 -16.25 6.61 18.07
C LEU A 311 -16.97 7.59 19.01
N ARG A 312 -16.65 7.57 20.30
CA ARG A 312 -17.24 8.49 21.29
C ARG A 312 -16.78 9.93 21.11
N ARG A 313 -15.50 10.16 20.79
CA ARG A 313 -14.93 11.52 20.69
C ARG A 313 -15.29 12.27 19.42
N GLY A 314 -15.39 11.58 18.29
CA GLY A 314 -15.65 12.26 17.03
C GLY A 314 -16.25 11.39 15.94
N GLY A 315 -17.02 10.39 16.36
CA GLY A 315 -17.91 9.60 15.51
C GLY A 315 -17.19 8.72 14.48
N ALA A 316 -18.00 8.09 13.62
CA ALA A 316 -17.51 7.18 12.59
C ALA A 316 -16.51 7.83 11.62
N ALA A 317 -16.65 9.14 11.35
CA ALA A 317 -15.76 9.87 10.44
C ALA A 317 -14.27 9.87 10.86
N HIS A 318 -13.96 9.68 12.15
CA HIS A 318 -12.57 9.56 12.61
C HIS A 318 -11.85 8.33 12.03
N LEU A 319 -12.57 7.24 11.78
CA LEU A 319 -11.99 5.98 11.31
C LEU A 319 -11.52 6.04 9.85
N TRP A 320 -12.03 6.99 9.08
CA TRP A 320 -11.61 7.26 7.69
C TRP A 320 -10.65 8.46 7.58
N ARG A 321 -10.07 8.94 8.69
CA ARG A 321 -9.06 9.99 8.62
C ARG A 321 -7.78 9.48 7.95
N GLY A 322 -7.24 10.30 7.06
CA GLY A 322 -6.04 9.97 6.29
C GLY A 322 -6.29 9.30 4.94
N THR A 323 -7.55 9.18 4.46
CA THR A 323 -7.85 8.70 3.09
C THR A 323 -7.15 9.53 2.02
N GLY A 324 -7.30 10.86 2.05
CA GLY A 324 -6.72 11.77 1.06
C GLY A 324 -5.21 11.58 0.92
N PRO A 325 -4.43 11.72 2.02
CA PRO A 325 -3.00 11.43 2.00
C PRO A 325 -2.67 10.01 1.51
N SER A 326 -3.48 9.00 1.84
CA SER A 326 -3.27 7.61 1.43
C SER A 326 -3.44 7.36 -0.06
N VAL A 327 -4.40 8.05 -0.69
CA VAL A 327 -4.68 7.98 -2.13
C VAL A 327 -3.62 8.76 -2.89
N LEU A 328 -3.32 9.99 -2.45
CA LEU A 328 -2.27 10.81 -3.04
C LEU A 328 -0.91 10.11 -3.01
N LYS A 329 -0.57 9.48 -1.88
CA LYS A 329 0.64 8.67 -1.76
C LYS A 329 0.67 7.52 -2.75
N ALA A 330 -0.46 6.84 -2.99
CA ALA A 330 -0.50 5.70 -3.89
C ALA A 330 -0.17 6.14 -5.33
N GLY A 331 -0.74 7.25 -5.79
CA GLY A 331 -0.43 7.83 -7.10
C GLY A 331 1.02 8.29 -7.20
N LEU A 332 1.51 9.05 -6.21
CA LEU A 332 2.87 9.59 -6.21
C LEU A 332 3.93 8.48 -6.15
N GLY A 333 3.69 7.44 -5.35
CA GLY A 333 4.59 6.30 -5.24
C GLY A 333 4.70 5.49 -6.52
N ALA A 334 3.57 5.27 -7.21
CA ALA A 334 3.57 4.62 -8.51
C ALA A 334 4.39 5.43 -9.53
N TRP A 335 4.11 6.73 -9.64
CA TRP A 335 4.86 7.64 -10.51
C TRP A 335 6.36 7.65 -10.20
N ALA A 336 6.74 7.82 -8.94
CA ALA A 336 8.15 7.93 -8.55
C ALA A 336 8.94 6.63 -8.77
N THR A 337 8.28 5.47 -8.63
CA THR A 337 8.90 4.16 -8.91
C THR A 337 9.19 4.02 -10.40
N PHE A 338 8.22 4.37 -11.24
CA PHE A 338 8.38 4.34 -12.70
C PHE A 338 9.47 5.29 -13.16
N PHE A 339 9.36 6.56 -12.78
CA PHE A 339 10.33 7.57 -13.15
C PHE A 339 11.74 7.21 -12.66
N GLY A 340 11.86 6.76 -11.41
CA GLY A 340 13.15 6.32 -10.84
C GLY A 340 13.74 5.13 -11.57
N TYR A 341 12.91 4.16 -11.98
CA TYR A 341 13.35 3.01 -12.77
C TYR A 341 13.82 3.45 -14.16
N ASP A 342 13.08 4.31 -14.85
CA ASP A 342 13.39 4.77 -16.19
C ASP A 342 14.68 5.59 -16.24
N VAL A 343 14.87 6.51 -15.29
CA VAL A 343 16.11 7.30 -15.15
C VAL A 343 17.31 6.38 -14.90
N LEU A 344 17.20 5.46 -13.95
CA LEU A 344 18.32 4.62 -13.55
C LEU A 344 18.66 3.56 -14.60
N ARG A 345 17.65 3.04 -15.31
CA ARG A 345 17.85 2.19 -16.49
C ARG A 345 18.54 2.96 -17.61
N SER A 346 18.12 4.19 -17.88
CA SER A 346 18.73 5.03 -18.93
C SER A 346 20.20 5.30 -18.63
N ALA A 347 20.53 5.65 -17.39
CA ALA A 347 21.90 5.86 -16.93
C ALA A 347 22.78 4.60 -17.05
N LEU A 348 22.29 3.44 -16.62
CA LEU A 348 23.03 2.17 -16.74
C LEU A 348 23.24 1.77 -18.20
N SER A 349 22.26 2.01 -19.07
CA SER A 349 22.39 1.74 -20.50
C SER A 349 23.41 2.64 -21.19
N ALA A 350 23.56 3.88 -20.71
CA ALA A 350 24.57 4.81 -21.21
C ALA A 350 25.98 4.40 -20.78
N SER A 351 26.14 3.99 -19.51
CA SER A 351 27.43 3.53 -18.99
C SER A 351 27.93 2.26 -19.69
N ALA A 352 27.03 1.32 -20.02
CA ALA A 352 27.37 0.07 -20.72
C ALA A 352 27.73 0.26 -22.21
N ARG A 353 27.45 1.43 -22.80
CA ARG A 353 27.86 1.78 -24.17
C ARG A 353 29.26 2.40 -24.24
N HIS A 354 29.83 2.79 -23.10
CA HIS A 354 31.15 3.41 -22.98
C HIS A 354 32.21 2.47 -22.37
N SER A 355 31.89 1.19 -22.18
CA SER A 355 32.79 0.12 -21.72
C SER A 355 32.90 -0.95 -22.79
#